data_AF-A0A7V3LGU8-F1
#
_entry.id   AF-A0A7V3LGU8-F1
#
_cell.length_a   1.000
_cell.length_b   1.000
_cell.length_c   1.000
_cell.angle_alpha   90.00
_cell.angle_beta   90.00
_cell.angle_gamma   90.00
#
_symmetry.space_group_name_H-M   'P 1'
#
loop_
_entity.id
_entity.type
_entity.pdbx_description
1 polymer ?
#
loop_
_entity_poly.entity_id
_entity_poly.type
_entity_poly.pdbx_seq_one_letter_code
_entity_poly.pdbx_strand_id
1 'polypeptide(L)'
;SQPDTGEQALEIAEALVRSGAVDVVVVDSVAALVPRAEIEGEMGDAHVGLQARLMSQALRKLAGTISKTQTAAVFINQLREKVGVMFGNPEVTPGGRALKFYASVRLDIRRLETLKEGTEAVGNRVRVRVVKNKVAPPFKEAEFDIMYGTGISTEGDILDLAVEHKIVQKSGAWFSYGDMRLGQGRENVRQFLRDNPGLVQELRREIIRVVNPDWASLVDSGATGSPVPGKIEPAGPREGEAAGSKKTSSVPPPQGEEEVPL
;
A
#
# COMPACT_ATOMS: atom_id res chain seq x y z
N SER A 1 -6.47 13.37 7.21
CA SER A 1 -7.67 14.21 7.08
C SER A 1 -8.53 13.66 5.97
N GLN A 2 -9.86 13.66 6.14
CA GLN A 2 -10.81 13.28 5.09
C GLN A 2 -11.28 14.58 4.41
N PRO A 3 -10.90 14.85 3.14
CA PRO A 3 -11.29 16.07 2.45
C PRO A 3 -12.71 15.96 1.86
N ASP A 4 -13.41 17.08 1.79
CA ASP A 4 -14.75 17.21 1.25
C ASP A 4 -14.76 17.28 -0.29
N THR A 5 -13.71 17.86 -0.88
CA THR A 5 -13.61 18.05 -2.34
C THR A 5 -12.26 17.60 -2.90
N GLY A 6 -12.23 17.30 -4.20
CA GLY A 6 -11.01 16.95 -4.92
C GLY A 6 -9.97 18.08 -4.92
N GLU A 7 -10.40 19.33 -5.02
CA GLU A 7 -9.53 20.51 -4.90
C GLU A 7 -8.86 20.54 -3.52
N GLN A 8 -9.67 20.45 -2.46
CA GLN A 8 -9.19 20.51 -1.08
C GLN A 8 -8.22 19.36 -0.79
N ALA A 9 -8.53 18.14 -1.27
CA ALA A 9 -7.64 16.99 -1.13
C ALA A 9 -6.26 17.25 -1.74
N LEU A 10 -6.22 17.82 -2.96
CA LEU A 10 -4.98 18.10 -3.68
C LEU A 10 -4.22 19.29 -3.08
N GLU A 11 -4.92 20.29 -2.53
CA GLU A 11 -4.33 21.41 -1.79
C GLU A 11 -3.69 20.94 -0.48
N ILE A 12 -4.37 20.06 0.27
CA ILE A 12 -3.80 19.43 1.47
C ILE A 12 -2.55 18.63 1.11
N ALA A 13 -2.62 17.81 0.05
CA ALA A 13 -1.47 17.05 -0.42
C ALA A 13 -0.30 17.98 -0.81
N GLU A 14 -0.59 19.09 -1.51
CA GLU A 14 0.42 20.09 -1.87
C GLU A 14 1.04 20.76 -0.65
N ALA A 15 0.23 21.15 0.33
CA ALA A 15 0.71 21.77 1.56
C ALA A 15 1.61 20.82 2.36
N LEU A 16 1.22 19.55 2.49
CA LEU A 16 2.03 18.53 3.16
C LEU A 16 3.37 18.32 2.45
N VAL A 17 3.36 18.13 1.13
CA VAL A 17 4.60 17.99 0.34
C VAL A 17 5.47 19.24 0.48
N ARG A 18 4.89 20.43 0.34
CA ARG A 18 5.61 21.73 0.40
C ARG A 18 6.25 21.99 1.77
N SER A 19 5.65 21.49 2.85
CA SER A 19 6.21 21.65 4.19
C SER A 19 7.57 20.97 4.35
N GLY A 20 7.88 19.95 3.53
CA GLY A 20 9.07 19.12 3.68
C GLY A 20 9.07 18.26 4.94
N ALA A 21 7.99 18.26 5.72
CA ALA A 21 7.87 17.49 6.96
C ALA A 21 7.40 16.05 6.74
N VAL A 22 7.12 15.66 5.49
CA VAL A 22 6.56 14.36 5.13
C VAL A 22 7.38 13.71 4.02
N ASP A 23 7.82 12.48 4.25
CA ASP A 23 8.58 11.69 3.27
C ASP A 23 7.66 11.03 2.23
N VAL A 24 6.44 10.65 2.62
CA VAL A 24 5.47 9.96 1.75
C VAL A 24 4.05 10.49 1.94
N VAL A 25 3.37 10.84 0.85
CA VAL A 25 1.96 11.19 0.82
C VAL A 25 1.21 10.21 -0.07
N VAL A 26 0.12 9.64 0.44
CA VAL A 26 -0.75 8.71 -0.30
C VAL A 26 -2.13 9.36 -0.50
N VAL A 27 -2.60 9.37 -1.75
CA VAL A 27 -3.94 9.83 -2.13
C VAL A 27 -4.78 8.62 -2.52
N ASP A 28 -5.70 8.24 -1.64
CA ASP A 28 -6.64 7.13 -1.81
C ASP A 28 -8.08 7.66 -1.89
N SER A 29 -8.69 7.79 -3.07
CA SER A 29 -8.20 7.45 -4.41
C SER A 29 -8.48 8.58 -5.41
N VAL A 30 -7.80 8.56 -6.56
CA VAL A 30 -8.03 9.51 -7.66
C VAL A 30 -9.47 9.49 -8.14
N ALA A 31 -10.11 8.31 -8.14
CA ALA A 31 -11.51 8.18 -8.53
C ALA A 31 -12.46 8.98 -7.62
N ALA A 32 -12.09 9.17 -6.35
CA ALA A 32 -12.86 9.91 -5.34
C ALA A 32 -12.51 11.41 -5.29
N LEU A 33 -11.57 11.90 -6.11
CA LEU A 33 -11.27 13.32 -6.22
C LEU A 33 -12.35 14.02 -7.05
N VAL A 34 -13.55 14.16 -6.48
CA VAL A 34 -14.70 14.78 -7.12
C VAL A 34 -14.58 16.31 -6.99
N PRO A 35 -14.59 17.06 -8.11
CA PRO A 35 -14.53 18.52 -8.06
C PRO A 35 -15.72 19.12 -7.30
N ARG A 36 -15.49 20.24 -6.61
CA ARG A 36 -16.54 20.95 -5.85
C ARG A 36 -17.80 21.22 -6.67
N ALA A 37 -17.66 21.69 -7.91
CA ALA A 37 -18.80 22.00 -8.76
C ALA A 37 -19.65 20.77 -9.11
N GLU A 38 -19.07 19.57 -9.11
CA GLU A 38 -19.80 18.32 -9.32
C GLU A 38 -20.53 17.88 -8.04
N ILE A 39 -19.97 18.16 -6.86
CA ILE A 39 -20.60 17.87 -5.56
C ILE A 39 -21.79 18.82 -5.29
N GLU A 40 -21.65 20.10 -5.65
CA GLU A 40 -22.69 21.12 -5.45
C GLU A 40 -23.75 21.12 -6.56
N GLY A 41 -23.48 20.46 -7.69
CA GLY A 41 -24.41 20.33 -8.81
C GLY A 41 -25.50 19.28 -8.59
N GLU A 42 -26.47 19.23 -9.51
CA GLU A 42 -27.53 18.22 -9.45
C GLU A 42 -27.10 16.90 -10.11
N MET A 43 -27.70 15.80 -9.67
CA MET A 43 -27.48 14.50 -10.29
C MET A 43 -27.98 14.53 -11.75
N GLY A 44 -27.06 14.35 -12.69
CA GLY A 44 -27.35 14.39 -14.13
C GLY A 44 -26.75 15.60 -14.86
N ASP A 45 -26.21 16.57 -14.11
CA ASP A 45 -25.53 17.72 -14.70
C ASP A 45 -24.25 17.30 -15.45
N ALA A 46 -24.07 17.87 -16.65
CA ALA A 46 -22.96 17.53 -17.52
C ALA A 46 -21.67 18.27 -17.13
N HIS A 47 -20.84 17.63 -16.31
CA HIS A 47 -19.51 18.15 -15.91
C HIS A 47 -18.36 17.56 -16.74
N VAL A 48 -18.37 17.79 -18.06
CA VAL A 48 -17.44 17.14 -18.98
C VAL A 48 -15.97 17.51 -18.70
N GLY A 49 -15.19 16.51 -18.26
CA GLY A 49 -13.73 16.60 -18.13
C GLY A 49 -13.22 17.47 -16.97
N LEU A 50 -14.08 17.84 -16.02
CA LEU A 50 -13.72 18.71 -14.90
C LEU A 50 -12.61 18.08 -14.03
N GLN A 51 -12.77 16.82 -13.63
CA GLN A 51 -11.76 16.08 -12.88
C GLN A 51 -10.42 15.97 -13.63
N ALA A 52 -10.44 15.75 -14.94
CA ALA A 52 -9.21 15.65 -15.74
C ALA A 52 -8.43 16.98 -15.79
N ARG A 53 -9.15 18.12 -15.83
CA ARG A 53 -8.56 19.46 -15.77
C ARG A 53 -7.98 19.75 -14.39
N LEU A 54 -8.72 19.43 -13.34
CA LEU A 54 -8.25 19.53 -11.94
C LEU A 54 -6.94 18.77 -11.74
N MET A 55 -6.91 17.49 -12.12
CA MET A 55 -5.70 16.65 -12.02
C MET A 55 -4.52 17.22 -12.81
N SER A 56 -4.76 17.75 -14.01
CA SER A 56 -3.71 18.34 -14.85
C SER A 56 -3.10 19.60 -14.21
N GLN A 57 -3.91 20.42 -13.56
CA GLN A 57 -3.45 21.62 -12.86
C GLN A 57 -2.70 21.25 -11.57
N ALA A 58 -3.27 20.37 -10.76
CA ALA A 58 -2.68 19.95 -9.49
C ALA A 58 -1.33 19.26 -9.69
N LEU A 59 -1.22 18.31 -10.61
CA LEU A 59 0.03 17.60 -10.88
C LEU A 59 1.14 18.51 -11.42
N ARG A 60 0.78 19.56 -12.17
CA ARG A 60 1.75 20.56 -12.63
C ARG A 60 2.39 21.33 -11.47
N LYS A 61 1.61 21.66 -10.44
CA LYS A 61 2.10 22.30 -9.21
C LYS A 61 2.89 21.31 -8.34
N LEU A 62 2.32 20.14 -8.10
CA LEU A 62 2.89 19.10 -7.23
C LEU A 62 4.24 18.59 -7.74
N ALA A 63 4.40 18.35 -9.04
CA ALA A 63 5.62 17.74 -9.58
C ALA A 63 6.89 18.55 -9.27
N GLY A 64 6.80 19.88 -9.34
CA GLY A 64 7.93 20.76 -9.01
C GLY A 64 8.26 20.74 -7.52
N THR A 65 7.23 20.68 -6.66
CA THR A 65 7.41 20.66 -5.20
C THR A 65 7.95 19.32 -4.73
N ILE A 66 7.39 18.20 -5.20
CA ILE A 66 7.82 16.82 -4.92
C ILE A 66 9.33 16.66 -5.14
N SER A 67 9.84 17.15 -6.28
CA SER A 67 11.27 17.04 -6.59
C SER A 67 12.17 17.86 -5.65
N LYS A 68 11.67 18.98 -5.11
CA LYS A 68 12.44 19.86 -4.22
C LYS A 68 12.47 19.33 -2.79
N THR A 69 11.37 18.77 -2.33
CA THR A 69 11.23 18.27 -0.95
C THR A 69 11.60 16.80 -0.80
N GLN A 70 11.90 16.11 -1.90
CA GLN A 70 12.22 14.68 -1.92
C GLN A 70 11.09 13.80 -1.35
N THR A 71 9.83 14.29 -1.37
CA THR A 71 8.66 13.56 -0.91
C THR A 71 8.14 12.62 -1.98
N ALA A 72 7.87 11.35 -1.67
CA ALA A 72 7.18 10.43 -2.56
C ALA A 72 5.66 10.66 -2.52
N ALA A 73 5.04 10.83 -3.69
CA ALA A 73 3.57 10.93 -3.81
C ALA A 73 3.01 9.68 -4.49
N VAL A 74 2.13 8.95 -3.79
CA VAL A 74 1.47 7.74 -4.27
C VAL A 74 0.00 8.04 -4.52
N PHE A 75 -0.47 7.74 -5.73
CA PHE A 75 -1.87 7.90 -6.11
C PHE A 75 -2.49 6.52 -6.36
N ILE A 76 -3.50 6.17 -5.57
CA ILE A 76 -4.28 4.96 -5.79
C ILE A 76 -5.37 5.29 -6.81
N ASN A 77 -5.55 4.42 -7.80
CA ASN A 77 -6.55 4.62 -8.83
C ASN A 77 -7.25 3.31 -9.16
N GLN A 78 -8.47 3.44 -9.66
CA GLN A 78 -9.33 2.31 -10.00
C GLN A 78 -9.35 2.10 -11.51
N LEU A 79 -9.56 0.85 -11.93
CA LEU A 79 -9.86 0.55 -13.32
C LEU A 79 -11.34 0.85 -13.60
N ARG A 80 -11.59 1.32 -14.81
CA ARG A 80 -12.92 1.49 -15.42
C ARG A 80 -12.85 0.96 -16.84
N GLU A 81 -13.97 0.55 -17.39
CA GLU A 81 -14.05 0.17 -18.80
C GLU A 81 -14.56 1.35 -19.61
N LYS A 82 -13.92 1.62 -20.75
CA LYS A 82 -14.40 2.62 -21.70
C LYS A 82 -15.41 1.97 -22.63
N VAL A 83 -16.68 2.36 -22.46
CA VAL A 83 -17.78 1.93 -23.34
C VAL A 83 -17.48 2.34 -24.79
N GLY A 84 -17.73 1.42 -25.74
CA GLY A 84 -17.59 1.66 -27.18
C GLY A 84 -16.22 1.33 -27.78
N VAL A 85 -15.28 0.76 -27.01
CA VAL A 85 -14.01 0.23 -27.55
C VAL A 85 -14.24 -1.19 -28.07
N MET A 86 -14.27 -1.38 -29.40
CA MET A 86 -14.44 -2.69 -30.03
C MET A 86 -13.11 -3.43 -30.30
N PHE A 87 -11.96 -2.75 -30.21
CA PHE A 87 -10.63 -3.33 -30.44
C PHE A 87 -9.60 -2.74 -29.48
N GLY A 88 -8.72 -3.59 -28.94
CA GLY A 88 -7.69 -3.21 -27.96
C GLY A 88 -8.13 -3.36 -26.50
N ASN A 89 -7.32 -2.84 -25.56
CA ASN A 89 -7.64 -2.89 -24.13
C ASN A 89 -8.68 -1.78 -23.77
N PRO A 90 -9.89 -2.14 -23.30
CA PRO A 90 -10.91 -1.18 -22.90
C PRO A 90 -10.65 -0.52 -21.54
N GLU A 91 -9.67 -1.01 -20.77
CA GLU A 91 -9.37 -0.52 -19.43
C GLU A 91 -8.80 0.90 -19.46
N VAL A 92 -9.43 1.78 -18.68
CA VAL A 92 -9.04 3.16 -18.46
C VAL A 92 -9.00 3.49 -16.97
N THR A 93 -8.42 4.63 -16.63
CA THR A 93 -8.26 5.12 -15.25
C THR A 93 -8.90 6.51 -15.14
N PRO A 94 -9.67 6.80 -14.07
CA PRO A 94 -10.18 8.13 -13.75
C PRO A 94 -9.09 9.20 -13.62
N GLY A 95 -9.49 10.47 -13.64
CA GLY A 95 -8.56 11.61 -13.51
C GLY A 95 -7.83 12.03 -14.81
N GLY A 96 -8.27 11.52 -15.97
CA GLY A 96 -7.72 11.88 -17.27
C GLY A 96 -6.31 11.30 -17.54
N ARG A 97 -5.53 11.96 -18.40
CA ARG A 97 -4.23 11.44 -18.84
C ARG A 97 -3.03 11.98 -18.04
N ALA A 98 -3.20 13.07 -17.30
CA ALA A 98 -2.09 13.78 -16.66
C ALA A 98 -1.26 12.85 -15.75
N LEU A 99 -1.92 12.10 -14.86
CA LEU A 99 -1.24 11.19 -13.94
C LEU A 99 -0.38 10.15 -14.67
N LYS A 100 -0.83 9.66 -15.83
CA LYS A 100 -0.05 8.70 -16.65
C LYS A 100 1.27 9.29 -17.12
N PHE A 101 1.34 10.60 -17.38
CA PHE A 101 2.56 11.27 -17.84
C PHE A 101 3.47 11.72 -16.69
N TYR A 102 2.89 12.28 -15.63
CA TYR A 102 3.64 12.77 -14.47
C TYR A 102 4.23 11.64 -13.62
N ALA A 103 3.53 10.51 -13.46
CA ALA A 103 4.01 9.39 -12.65
C ALA A 103 5.39 8.89 -13.13
N SER A 104 6.35 8.77 -12.22
CA SER A 104 7.66 8.19 -12.49
C SER A 104 7.58 6.66 -12.61
N VAL A 105 6.77 6.04 -11.75
CA VAL A 105 6.50 4.60 -11.75
C VAL A 105 4.98 4.40 -11.79
N ARG A 106 4.51 3.40 -12.53
CA ARG A 106 3.11 2.95 -12.49
C ARG A 106 3.08 1.44 -12.29
N LEU A 107 2.27 1.04 -11.33
CA LEU A 107 2.07 -0.35 -10.93
C LEU A 107 0.63 -0.73 -11.30
N ASP A 108 0.47 -1.85 -12.01
CA ASP A 108 -0.82 -2.53 -12.21
C ASP A 108 -0.86 -3.72 -11.26
N ILE A 109 -1.78 -3.70 -10.31
CA ILE A 109 -1.94 -4.71 -9.26
C ILE A 109 -3.18 -5.54 -9.53
N ARG A 110 -3.02 -6.87 -9.61
CA ARG A 110 -4.12 -7.80 -9.86
C ARG A 110 -4.08 -8.98 -8.92
N ARG A 111 -5.23 -9.36 -8.40
CA ARG A 111 -5.40 -10.63 -7.70
C ARG A 111 -5.31 -11.79 -8.72
N LEU A 112 -4.48 -12.77 -8.45
CA LEU A 112 -4.38 -14.00 -9.23
C LEU A 112 -5.32 -15.07 -8.68
N GLU A 113 -5.16 -15.43 -7.41
CA GLU A 113 -5.94 -16.46 -6.74
C GLU A 113 -6.18 -16.12 -5.26
N THR A 114 -7.20 -16.74 -4.68
CA THR A 114 -7.50 -16.64 -3.26
C THR A 114 -6.84 -17.82 -2.55
N LEU A 115 -5.96 -17.51 -1.59
CA LEU A 115 -5.28 -18.49 -0.76
C LEU A 115 -6.27 -19.03 0.27
N LYS A 116 -6.31 -20.35 0.42
CA LYS A 116 -7.23 -21.04 1.34
C LYS A 116 -6.48 -21.97 2.27
N GLU A 117 -6.93 -22.03 3.51
CA GLU A 117 -6.56 -23.04 4.49
C GLU A 117 -7.79 -23.88 4.81
N GLY A 118 -7.81 -25.13 4.33
CA GLY A 118 -9.03 -25.93 4.31
C GLY A 118 -10.13 -25.25 3.49
N THR A 119 -11.21 -24.83 4.16
CA THR A 119 -12.35 -24.13 3.54
C THR A 119 -12.29 -22.62 3.68
N GLU A 120 -11.42 -22.07 4.53
CA GLU A 120 -11.38 -20.65 4.84
C GLU A 120 -10.44 -19.89 3.90
N ALA A 121 -10.87 -18.72 3.43
CA ALA A 121 -10.03 -17.83 2.64
C ALA A 121 -9.12 -17.02 3.58
N VAL A 122 -7.80 -17.23 3.48
CA VAL A 122 -6.81 -16.65 4.38
C VAL A 122 -6.01 -15.50 3.75
N GLY A 123 -6.05 -15.36 2.43
CA GLY A 123 -5.33 -14.31 1.72
C GLY A 123 -5.53 -14.36 0.22
N ASN A 124 -4.70 -13.61 -0.52
CA ASN A 124 -4.69 -13.61 -1.98
C ASN A 124 -3.26 -13.61 -2.49
N ARG A 125 -3.00 -14.43 -3.52
CA ARG A 125 -1.82 -14.29 -4.37
C ARG A 125 -2.07 -13.10 -5.29
N VAL A 126 -1.14 -12.16 -5.31
CA VAL A 126 -1.25 -10.93 -6.08
C VAL A 126 -0.06 -10.80 -7.00
N ARG A 127 -0.32 -10.31 -8.22
CA ARG A 127 0.70 -9.92 -9.19
C ARG A 127 0.71 -8.42 -9.36
N VAL A 128 1.89 -7.83 -9.30
CA VAL A 128 2.13 -6.42 -9.60
C VAL A 128 3.02 -6.31 -10.81
N ARG A 129 2.53 -5.66 -11.87
CA ARG A 129 3.29 -5.37 -13.08
C ARG A 129 3.71 -3.91 -13.14
N VAL A 130 4.98 -3.65 -13.42
CA VAL A 130 5.51 -2.30 -13.60
C VAL A 130 5.20 -1.81 -15.02
N VAL A 131 4.03 -1.21 -15.23
CA VAL A 131 3.57 -0.76 -16.57
C VAL A 131 4.23 0.53 -17.04
N LYS A 132 4.89 1.27 -16.14
CA LYS A 132 5.74 2.42 -16.47
C LYS A 132 6.85 2.53 -15.45
N ASN A 133 8.07 2.79 -15.92
CA ASN A 133 9.22 3.05 -15.06
C ASN A 133 10.15 4.07 -15.72
N LYS A 134 10.49 5.15 -15.02
CA LYS A 134 11.46 6.18 -15.47
C LYS A 134 12.83 6.05 -14.81
N VAL A 135 12.99 5.16 -13.83
CA VAL A 135 14.21 5.04 -13.02
C VAL A 135 14.94 3.70 -13.20
N ALA A 136 14.27 2.71 -13.79
CA ALA A 136 14.83 1.41 -14.15
C ALA A 136 14.05 0.79 -15.33
N PRO A 137 14.47 -0.36 -15.89
CA PRO A 137 13.73 -1.02 -16.95
C PRO A 137 12.26 -1.33 -16.55
N PRO A 138 11.27 -1.00 -17.40
CA PRO A 138 9.86 -1.28 -17.14
C PRO A 138 9.48 -2.73 -17.45
N PHE A 139 8.21 -3.08 -17.22
CA PHE A 139 7.54 -4.34 -17.56
C PHE A 139 7.98 -5.58 -16.78
N LYS A 140 8.78 -5.42 -15.72
CA LYS A 140 8.98 -6.47 -14.72
C LYS A 140 7.69 -6.72 -13.93
N GLU A 141 7.55 -7.95 -13.44
CA GLU A 141 6.45 -8.40 -12.61
C GLU A 141 6.99 -8.88 -11.27
N ALA A 142 6.17 -8.74 -10.22
CA ALA A 142 6.41 -9.31 -8.91
C ALA A 142 5.14 -10.03 -8.46
N GLU A 143 5.28 -11.22 -7.90
CA GLU A 143 4.20 -11.98 -7.30
C GLU A 143 4.46 -12.20 -5.83
N PHE A 144 3.44 -12.00 -5.02
CA PHE A 144 3.53 -12.13 -3.57
C PHE A 144 2.17 -12.41 -2.96
N ASP A 145 2.19 -12.88 -1.72
CA ASP A 145 0.98 -13.21 -0.97
C ASP A 145 0.57 -12.02 -0.09
N ILE A 146 -0.71 -11.63 -0.15
CA ILE A 146 -1.33 -10.68 0.79
C ILE A 146 -2.27 -11.45 1.70
N MET A 147 -1.90 -11.57 2.96
CA MET A 147 -2.67 -12.28 3.98
C MET A 147 -3.64 -11.33 4.68
N TYR A 148 -4.86 -11.81 4.94
CA TYR A 148 -5.85 -11.02 5.66
C TYR A 148 -5.38 -10.73 7.09
N GLY A 149 -5.58 -9.50 7.56
CA GLY A 149 -5.17 -9.04 8.89
C GLY A 149 -3.66 -8.85 9.11
N THR A 150 -2.80 -9.34 8.21
CA THR A 150 -1.33 -9.22 8.34
C THR A 150 -0.69 -8.38 7.23
N GLY A 151 -1.26 -8.36 6.02
CA GLY A 151 -0.69 -7.65 4.87
C GLY A 151 0.25 -8.53 4.04
N ILE A 152 1.27 -7.92 3.43
CA ILE A 152 2.21 -8.62 2.55
C ILE A 152 3.04 -9.63 3.36
N SER A 153 3.06 -10.87 2.91
CA SER A 153 3.75 -11.99 3.55
C SER A 153 5.23 -12.04 3.17
N THR A 154 6.05 -11.20 3.82
CA THR A 154 7.49 -11.05 3.52
C THR A 154 8.24 -12.38 3.62
N GLU A 155 7.87 -13.24 4.58
CA GLU A 155 8.50 -14.56 4.79
C GLU A 155 8.16 -15.54 3.65
N GLY A 156 6.94 -15.44 3.13
CA GLY A 156 6.50 -16.22 1.97
C GLY A 156 7.27 -15.82 0.71
N ASP A 157 7.43 -14.52 0.50
CA ASP A 157 8.18 -13.98 -0.64
C ASP A 157 9.66 -14.34 -0.57
N ILE A 158 10.27 -14.27 0.61
CA ILE A 158 11.66 -14.67 0.84
C ILE A 158 11.84 -16.17 0.58
N LEU A 159 10.91 -17.01 1.04
CA LEU A 159 10.96 -18.44 0.75
C LEU A 159 10.87 -18.72 -0.75
N ASP A 160 9.95 -18.06 -1.45
CA ASP A 160 9.76 -18.22 -2.90
C ASP A 160 11.03 -17.86 -3.66
N LEU A 161 11.59 -16.68 -3.39
CA LEU A 161 12.83 -16.22 -4.01
C LEU A 161 14.02 -17.12 -3.65
N ALA A 162 14.12 -17.57 -2.40
CA ALA A 162 15.20 -18.46 -1.97
C ALA A 162 15.16 -19.80 -2.71
N VAL A 163 13.97 -20.34 -2.97
CA VAL A 163 13.79 -21.58 -3.74
C VAL A 163 14.08 -21.35 -5.22
N GLU A 164 13.57 -20.26 -5.79
CA GLU A 164 13.81 -19.89 -7.20
C GLU A 164 15.31 -19.75 -7.50
N HIS A 165 16.06 -19.12 -6.59
CA HIS A 165 17.49 -18.90 -6.71
C HIS A 165 18.35 -20.03 -6.11
N LYS A 166 17.74 -21.18 -5.76
CA LYS A 166 18.42 -22.38 -5.25
C LYS A 166 19.24 -22.18 -3.97
N ILE A 167 18.92 -21.16 -3.19
CA ILE A 167 19.46 -20.90 -1.85
C ILE A 167 18.82 -21.88 -0.85
N VAL A 168 17.50 -22.06 -0.95
CA VAL A 168 16.76 -23.09 -0.23
C VAL A 168 16.49 -24.26 -1.17
N GLN A 169 16.86 -25.46 -0.75
CA GLN A 169 16.61 -26.70 -1.49
C GLN A 169 15.22 -27.23 -1.16
N LYS A 170 14.48 -27.63 -2.20
CA LYS A 170 13.16 -28.25 -2.09
C LYS A 170 13.22 -29.68 -2.59
N SER A 171 12.96 -30.66 -1.71
CA SER A 171 12.87 -32.08 -2.04
C SER A 171 11.47 -32.60 -1.75
N GLY A 172 10.64 -32.66 -2.79
CA GLY A 172 9.22 -32.96 -2.64
C GLY A 172 8.51 -31.86 -1.83
N ALA A 173 7.97 -32.24 -0.67
CA ALA A 173 7.32 -31.31 0.26
C ALA A 173 8.29 -30.70 1.28
N TRP A 174 9.55 -31.13 1.34
CA TRP A 174 10.53 -30.69 2.34
C TRP A 174 11.39 -29.55 1.85
N PHE A 175 11.68 -28.60 2.73
CA PHE A 175 12.56 -27.46 2.49
C PHE A 175 13.77 -27.51 3.43
N SER A 176 14.97 -27.23 2.90
CA SER A 176 16.21 -27.17 3.66
C SER A 176 17.10 -26.01 3.21
N TYR A 177 17.82 -25.43 4.17
CA TYR A 177 18.80 -24.36 3.95
C TYR A 177 20.14 -24.82 4.51
N GLY A 178 21.13 -25.02 3.65
CA GLY A 178 22.36 -25.74 4.01
C GLY A 178 22.02 -27.12 4.59
N ASP A 179 22.54 -27.42 5.78
CA ASP A 179 22.26 -28.65 6.53
C ASP A 179 21.02 -28.55 7.42
N MET A 180 20.41 -27.37 7.54
CA MET A 180 19.23 -27.14 8.37
C MET A 180 17.94 -27.50 7.63
N ARG A 181 17.12 -28.34 8.26
CA ARG A 181 15.77 -28.67 7.77
C ARG A 181 14.78 -27.61 8.24
N LEU A 182 14.21 -26.85 7.31
CA LEU A 182 13.26 -25.77 7.61
C LEU A 182 11.86 -26.31 7.94
N GLY A 183 11.45 -27.41 7.30
CA GLY A 183 10.15 -28.02 7.55
C GLY A 183 9.52 -28.66 6.30
N GLN A 184 8.31 -29.19 6.50
CA GLN A 184 7.50 -29.78 5.44
C GLN A 184 6.30 -28.89 5.12
N GLY A 185 6.12 -28.59 3.83
CA GLY A 185 5.05 -27.74 3.34
C GLY A 185 5.40 -26.26 3.43
N ARG A 186 4.99 -25.51 2.41
CA ARG A 186 5.27 -24.06 2.30
C ARG A 186 4.78 -23.29 3.52
N GLU A 187 3.56 -23.58 3.96
CA GLU A 187 2.90 -22.85 5.04
C GLU A 187 3.62 -23.02 6.39
N ASN A 188 3.97 -24.26 6.74
CA ASN A 188 4.74 -24.53 7.97
C ASN A 188 6.11 -23.84 7.95
N VAL A 189 6.78 -23.83 6.80
CA VAL A 189 8.09 -23.17 6.65
C VAL A 189 7.95 -21.65 6.73
N ARG A 190 6.89 -21.07 6.14
CA ARG A 190 6.57 -19.65 6.26
C ARG A 190 6.37 -19.26 7.72
N GLN A 191 5.59 -20.03 8.48
CA GLN A 191 5.38 -19.80 9.90
C GLN A 191 6.69 -19.95 10.69
N PHE A 192 7.49 -20.97 10.40
CA PHE A 192 8.83 -21.12 10.98
C PHE A 192 9.73 -19.92 10.72
N LEU A 193 9.75 -19.38 9.50
CA LEU A 193 10.51 -18.17 9.15
C LEU A 193 9.98 -16.94 9.91
N ARG A 194 8.67 -16.82 10.06
CA ARG A 194 8.04 -15.74 10.83
C ARG A 194 8.48 -15.74 12.29
N ASP A 195 8.60 -16.93 12.87
CA ASP A 195 9.05 -17.11 14.26
C ASP A 195 10.59 -16.95 14.40
N ASN A 196 11.33 -16.90 13.28
CA ASN A 196 12.79 -16.81 13.24
C ASN A 196 13.27 -15.61 12.37
N PRO A 197 13.04 -14.36 12.80
CA PRO A 197 13.36 -13.16 12.01
C PRO A 197 14.86 -13.02 11.68
N GLY A 198 15.75 -13.57 12.51
CA GLY A 198 17.20 -13.58 12.22
C GLY A 198 17.53 -14.36 10.94
N LEU A 199 16.89 -15.52 10.75
CA LEU A 199 17.06 -16.35 9.56
C LEU A 199 16.46 -15.67 8.32
N VAL A 200 15.34 -14.96 8.48
CA VAL A 200 14.72 -14.17 7.40
C VAL A 200 15.69 -13.11 6.89
N GLN A 201 16.39 -12.38 7.77
CA GLN A 201 17.38 -11.38 7.35
C GLN A 201 18.62 -12.00 6.71
N GLU A 202 19.03 -13.19 7.16
CA GLU A 202 20.11 -13.94 6.52
C GLU A 202 19.75 -14.35 5.10
N LEU A 203 18.61 -15.03 4.92
CA LEU A 203 18.11 -15.43 3.59
C LEU A 203 17.92 -14.22 2.68
N ARG A 204 17.37 -13.11 3.20
CA ARG A 204 17.22 -11.87 2.44
C ARG A 204 18.55 -11.33 1.93
N ARG A 205 19.61 -11.35 2.75
CA ARG A 205 20.96 -10.93 2.33
C ARG A 205 21.51 -11.80 1.21
N GLU A 206 21.42 -13.12 1.37
CA GLU A 206 21.86 -14.07 0.35
C GLU A 206 21.09 -13.91 -0.97
N ILE A 207 19.77 -13.74 -0.90
CA ILE A 207 18.94 -13.48 -2.09
C ILE A 207 19.40 -12.19 -2.79
N ILE A 208 19.58 -11.09 -2.06
CA ILE A 208 19.98 -9.82 -2.67
C ILE A 208 21.36 -9.95 -3.35
N ARG A 209 22.32 -10.63 -2.73
CA ARG A 209 23.64 -10.88 -3.32
C ARG A 209 23.56 -11.63 -4.65
N VAL A 210 22.67 -12.63 -4.75
CA VAL A 210 22.50 -13.43 -5.97
C VAL A 210 21.72 -12.66 -7.04
N VAL A 211 20.66 -11.96 -6.67
CA VAL A 211 19.71 -11.33 -7.61
C VAL A 211 20.19 -9.97 -8.09
N ASN A 212 20.83 -9.18 -7.23
CA ASN A 212 21.31 -7.85 -7.56
C ASN A 212 22.58 -7.50 -6.75
N PRO A 213 23.77 -7.93 -7.22
CA PRO A 213 25.04 -7.72 -6.51
C PRO A 213 25.33 -6.26 -6.18
N ASP A 214 24.90 -5.33 -7.02
CA ASP A 214 25.10 -3.88 -6.80
C ASP A 214 24.39 -3.38 -5.54
N TRP A 215 23.29 -4.05 -5.14
CA TRP A 215 22.54 -3.71 -3.94
C TRP A 215 23.09 -4.35 -2.67
N ALA A 216 24.03 -5.31 -2.77
CA ALA A 216 24.60 -5.98 -1.61
C ALA A 216 25.26 -4.98 -0.63
N SER A 217 25.94 -3.97 -1.17
CA SER A 217 26.60 -2.89 -0.40
C SER A 217 25.63 -2.06 0.47
N LEU A 218 24.37 -1.93 0.05
CA LEU A 218 23.32 -1.21 0.80
C LEU A 218 22.74 -2.05 1.93
N VAL A 219 22.78 -3.38 1.80
CA VAL A 219 22.27 -4.29 2.84
C VAL A 219 23.31 -4.49 3.94
N ASP A 220 24.58 -4.61 3.57
CA ASP A 220 25.68 -4.77 4.52
C ASP A 220 25.95 -3.48 5.35
N SER A 221 25.53 -2.31 4.86
CA SER A 221 25.60 -1.03 5.59
C SER A 221 24.44 -0.79 6.57
N GLY A 222 23.50 -1.74 6.71
CA GLY A 222 22.38 -1.64 7.66
C GLY A 222 21.30 -0.61 7.29
N ALA A 223 21.34 -0.06 6.07
CA ALA A 223 20.46 1.03 5.64
C ALA A 223 19.03 0.58 5.23
N THR A 224 18.68 -0.69 5.38
CA THR A 224 17.32 -1.17 5.11
C THR A 224 16.56 -1.44 6.42
N GLY A 225 16.15 -0.36 7.08
CA GLY A 225 15.13 -0.43 8.11
C GLY A 225 13.81 -0.87 7.48
N SER A 226 13.42 -2.13 7.65
CA SER A 226 11.99 -2.45 7.66
C SER A 226 11.42 -1.83 8.95
N PRO A 227 10.34 -1.04 8.91
CA PRO A 227 9.69 -0.61 10.13
C PRO A 227 9.08 -1.86 10.75
N VAL A 228 9.73 -2.37 11.80
CA VAL A 228 9.01 -3.14 12.81
C VAL A 228 7.91 -2.21 13.29
N PRO A 229 6.62 -2.60 13.31
CA PRO A 229 5.61 -1.80 13.98
C PRO A 229 5.97 -1.80 15.46
N GLY A 230 6.72 -0.77 15.87
CA GLY A 230 7.02 -0.50 17.26
C GLY A 230 5.69 -0.36 17.97
N LYS A 231 5.57 -1.06 19.11
CA LYS A 231 4.47 -0.88 20.05
C LYS A 231 4.26 0.63 20.24
N ILE A 232 3.09 1.12 19.86
CA ILE A 232 2.64 2.44 20.28
C ILE A 232 2.41 2.32 21.77
N GLU A 233 3.40 2.73 22.57
CA GLU A 233 3.18 2.95 23.99
C GLU A 233 2.17 4.10 24.12
N PRO A 234 1.12 3.95 24.95
CA PRO A 234 0.15 5.02 25.14
C PRO A 234 0.89 6.22 25.74
N ALA A 235 0.80 7.35 25.04
CA ALA A 235 1.38 8.60 25.52
C ALA A 235 0.87 8.90 26.94
N GLY A 236 1.78 8.94 27.90
CA GLY A 236 1.48 9.34 29.27
C GLY A 236 0.94 10.79 29.30
N PRO A 237 0.21 11.16 30.35
CA PRO A 237 -0.39 12.49 30.45
C PRO A 237 0.72 13.55 30.49
N ARG A 238 0.63 14.56 29.63
CA ARG A 238 1.53 15.72 29.69
C ARG A 238 1.18 16.55 30.93
N GLU A 239 2.16 16.75 31.80
CA GLU A 239 2.09 17.71 32.90
C GLU A 239 1.94 19.12 32.32
N GLY A 240 0.85 19.81 32.66
CA GLY A 240 0.63 21.18 32.19
C GLY A 240 -0.82 21.67 32.08
N GLU A 241 -1.79 21.11 32.80
CA GLU A 241 -3.08 21.78 33.03
C GLU A 241 -3.39 21.78 34.52
N ALA A 242 -3.08 22.90 35.17
CA ALA A 242 -3.51 23.17 36.52
C ALA A 242 -4.83 23.98 36.52
N ALA A 243 -5.75 23.49 37.35
CA ALA A 243 -6.81 24.19 38.09
C ALA A 243 -8.11 24.57 37.36
N GLY A 244 -9.20 23.91 37.77
CA GLY A 244 -10.56 24.34 37.43
C GLY A 244 -11.72 23.48 37.96
N SER A 245 -11.90 23.43 39.28
CA SER A 245 -13.18 23.18 40.00
C SER A 245 -13.98 21.88 39.76
N LYS A 246 -14.03 21.04 40.80
CA LYS A 246 -15.06 20.02 41.03
C LYS A 246 -16.48 20.61 40.98
N LYS A 247 -17.37 20.04 40.15
CA LYS A 247 -18.79 19.87 40.50
C LYS A 247 -19.30 18.54 39.96
N THR A 248 -19.91 17.81 40.88
CA THR A 248 -20.58 16.53 40.75
C THR A 248 -21.86 16.65 39.92
N SER A 249 -22.08 15.74 38.96
CA SER A 249 -23.44 15.37 38.55
C SER A 249 -23.46 13.92 38.07
N SER A 250 -24.10 13.08 38.88
CA SER A 250 -24.51 11.71 38.61
C SER A 250 -25.49 11.65 37.42
N VAL A 251 -25.21 10.80 36.44
CA VAL A 251 -26.17 10.40 35.40
C VAL A 251 -26.65 8.98 35.75
N PRO A 252 -27.95 8.72 35.95
CA PRO A 252 -28.46 7.38 36.21
C PRO A 252 -28.58 6.57 34.90
N PRO A 253 -28.63 5.22 34.97
CA PRO A 253 -28.65 4.36 33.79
C PRO A 253 -29.99 4.44 33.03
N PRO A 254 -29.99 4.24 31.69
CA PRO A 254 -31.21 4.24 30.90
C PRO A 254 -32.06 2.99 31.18
N GLN A 255 -33.34 3.22 31.45
CA GLN A 255 -34.40 2.21 31.49
C GLN A 255 -34.76 1.80 30.06
N GLY A 256 -35.21 0.54 29.92
CA GLY A 256 -35.42 -0.15 28.65
C GLY A 256 -36.70 0.24 27.88
N GLU A 257 -37.13 -0.72 27.05
CA GLU A 257 -38.17 -0.68 25.99
C GLU A 257 -37.56 -0.43 24.60
N GLU A 258 -37.79 -1.22 23.54
CA GLU A 258 -38.83 -2.22 23.27
C GLU A 258 -38.35 -3.14 22.10
N GLU A 259 -38.69 -4.43 22.16
CA GLU A 259 -38.52 -5.38 21.07
C GLU A 259 -39.46 -5.04 19.89
N VAL A 260 -38.93 -5.07 18.67
CA VAL A 260 -39.76 -5.08 17.45
C VAL A 260 -39.65 -6.48 16.83
N PRO A 261 -40.78 -7.20 16.61
CA PRO A 261 -40.77 -8.57 16.12
C PRO A 261 -40.51 -8.67 14.60
N LEU A 262 -40.07 -9.88 14.23
CA LEU A 262 -39.57 -10.41 12.95
C LEU A 262 -40.30 -9.98 11.67
#